data_AF-A0AAW9KK69-F1
#
_entry.id   AF-A0AAW9KK69-F1
#
_cell.length_a   1.000
_cell.length_b   1.000
_cell.length_c   1.000
_cell.angle_alpha   90.00
_cell.angle_beta   90.00
_cell.angle_gamma   90.00
#
_symmetry.space_group_name_H-M   'P 1'
#
loop_
_entity.id
_entity.type
_entity.pdbx_description
1 polymer ?
#
loop_
_entity_poly.entity_id
_entity_poly.type
_entity_poly.pdbx_seq_one_letter_code
_entity_poly.pdbx_strand_id
1 'polypeptide(L)'
;AKKIIMPPIGMATGFSMFIVPAMRIPWSYAIGAFLFGALLFSYPLIRTSKFERIGEEIYLKRSNMFIIVIIGLLIIRLLMHDVVEQYVSVSQSAGIFFILAFGMLLPWRIAMYAQYRKLTERTVAS
;
A
#
# COMPACT_ATOMS: atom_id res chain seq x y z
N ALA A 1 -3.32 6.75 -16.78
CA ALA A 1 -3.34 7.55 -15.52
C ALA A 1 -4.49 7.19 -14.54
N LYS A 2 -5.78 7.36 -14.88
CA LYS A 2 -6.92 7.17 -13.95
C LYS A 2 -6.94 5.83 -13.18
N LYS A 3 -6.62 4.71 -13.84
CA LYS A 3 -6.58 3.37 -13.22
C LYS A 3 -5.49 3.20 -12.12
N ILE A 4 -4.47 4.06 -12.09
CA ILE A 4 -3.36 3.99 -11.12
C ILE A 4 -3.70 4.75 -9.83
N ILE A 5 -4.53 5.80 -9.92
CA ILE A 5 -4.88 6.69 -8.81
C ILE A 5 -6.16 6.22 -8.08
N MET A 6 -7.00 5.42 -8.74
CA MET A 6 -8.26 4.94 -8.16
C MET A 6 -8.11 4.09 -6.88
N PRO A 7 -7.10 3.19 -6.74
CA PRO A 7 -6.95 2.37 -5.54
C PRO A 7 -6.73 3.13 -4.22
N PRO A 8 -5.80 4.11 -4.11
CA PRO A 8 -5.60 4.84 -2.87
C PRO A 8 -6.81 5.71 -2.49
N ILE A 9 -7.59 6.20 -3.47
CA ILE A 9 -8.84 6.93 -3.18
C ILE A 9 -9.90 5.99 -2.60
N GLY A 10 -10.03 4.77 -3.12
CA GLY A 10 -10.93 3.76 -2.57
C GLY A 10 -10.55 3.30 -1.15
N MET A 11 -9.25 3.29 -0.82
CA MET A 11 -8.84 3.09 0.57
C MET A 11 -9.05 4.33 1.44
N ALA A 12 -8.91 5.55 0.90
CA ALA A 12 -9.09 6.77 1.67
C ALA A 12 -10.49 6.88 2.31
N THR A 13 -11.53 6.35 1.67
CA THR A 13 -12.89 6.29 2.25
C THR A 13 -12.96 5.37 3.49
N GLY A 14 -12.08 4.36 3.56
CA GLY A 14 -11.95 3.47 4.71
C GLY A 14 -11.49 4.17 5.99
N PHE A 15 -10.89 5.37 5.92
CA PHE A 15 -10.57 6.15 7.13
C PHE A 15 -11.79 6.56 7.94
N SER A 16 -13.00 6.53 7.34
CA SER A 16 -14.27 6.70 8.08
C SER A 16 -14.41 5.73 9.25
N MET A 17 -13.74 4.58 9.23
CA MET A 17 -13.75 3.61 10.33
C MET A 17 -13.16 4.17 11.64
N PHE A 18 -12.25 5.14 11.58
CA PHE A 18 -11.65 5.77 12.77
C PHE A 18 -12.58 6.78 13.48
N ILE A 19 -13.73 7.11 12.88
CA ILE A 19 -14.78 7.90 13.54
C ILE A 19 -15.30 7.14 14.76
N VAL A 20 -15.40 5.81 14.65
CA VAL A 20 -15.86 4.90 15.70
C VAL A 20 -14.80 4.80 16.81
N PRO A 21 -15.15 5.06 18.09
CA PRO A 21 -14.20 5.02 19.22
C PRO A 21 -13.46 3.70 19.35
N ALA A 22 -14.13 2.58 19.06
CA ALA A 22 -13.54 1.24 19.13
C ALA A 22 -12.41 0.98 18.12
N MET A 23 -12.28 1.80 17.08
CA MET A 23 -11.21 1.67 16.07
C MET A 23 -10.14 2.76 16.19
N ARG A 24 -10.29 3.70 17.13
CA ARG A 24 -9.26 4.72 17.38
C ARG A 24 -8.03 4.06 17.95
N ILE A 25 -6.91 4.34 17.31
CA ILE A 25 -5.59 3.87 17.71
C ILE A 25 -4.71 5.08 18.05
N PRO A 26 -3.82 4.95 19.04
CA PRO A 26 -2.79 5.92 19.33
C PRO A 26 -2.05 6.39 18.07
N TRP A 27 -1.79 7.70 17.99
CA TRP A 27 -1.04 8.30 16.89
C TRP A 27 0.36 7.68 16.71
N SER A 28 0.98 7.22 17.79
CA SER A 28 2.25 6.48 17.75
C SER A 28 2.16 5.20 16.91
N TYR A 29 1.11 4.40 17.12
CA TYR A 29 0.88 3.19 16.32
C TYR A 29 0.48 3.51 14.88
N ALA A 30 -0.32 4.56 14.66
CA ALA A 30 -0.69 4.99 13.32
C ALA A 30 0.54 5.41 12.51
N ILE A 31 1.40 6.26 13.07
CA ILE A 31 2.62 6.72 12.40
C ILE A 31 3.59 5.56 12.21
N GLY A 32 3.80 4.73 13.24
CA GLY A 32 4.66 3.55 13.16
C GLY A 32 4.23 2.57 12.07
N ALA A 33 2.94 2.22 12.03
CA ALA A 33 2.38 1.33 11.02
C ALA A 33 2.47 1.90 9.60
N PHE A 34 2.20 3.20 9.44
CA PHE A 34 2.32 3.88 8.16
C PHE A 34 3.76 3.87 7.65
N LEU A 35 4.72 4.24 8.51
CA LEU A 35 6.14 4.24 8.16
C LEU A 35 6.67 2.84 7.89
N PHE A 36 6.29 1.84 8.69
CA PHE A 36 6.62 0.44 8.43
C PHE A 36 6.10 -0.01 7.06
N GLY A 37 4.81 0.22 6.77
CA GLY A 37 4.22 -0.10 5.48
C GLY A 37 4.93 0.61 4.32
N ALA A 38 5.19 1.92 4.48
CA ALA A 38 5.83 2.74 3.47
C ALA A 38 7.29 2.36 3.21
N LEU A 39 8.08 2.08 4.24
CA LEU A 39 9.52 1.82 4.11
C LEU A 39 9.82 0.36 3.78
N LEU A 40 9.23 -0.59 4.52
CA LEU A 40 9.54 -2.02 4.34
C LEU A 40 8.88 -2.62 3.10
N PHE A 41 7.60 -2.31 2.86
CA PHE A 41 6.85 -2.96 1.78
C PHE A 41 6.86 -2.15 0.48
N SER A 42 6.82 -0.82 0.54
CA SER A 42 6.79 -0.02 -0.69
C SER A 42 8.11 -0.06 -1.47
N TYR A 43 9.25 0.04 -0.78
CA TYR A 43 10.56 0.07 -1.43
C TYR A 43 10.84 -1.12 -2.36
N PRO A 44 10.68 -2.39 -1.93
CA PRO A 44 10.88 -3.53 -2.82
C PRO A 44 9.80 -3.60 -3.92
N LEU A 45 8.55 -3.20 -3.65
CA LEU A 45 7.47 -3.13 -4.65
C LEU A 45 7.80 -2.18 -5.80
N ILE A 46 8.36 -1.02 -5.48
CA ILE A 46 8.77 -0.01 -6.47
C ILE A 46 9.90 -0.57 -7.33
N ARG A 47 10.89 -1.24 -6.72
CA ARG A 47 12.04 -1.81 -7.42
C ARG A 47 11.66 -2.94 -8.37
N THR A 48 10.67 -3.75 -8.02
CA THR A 48 10.22 -4.88 -8.85
C THR A 48 9.11 -4.51 -9.84
N SER A 49 8.54 -3.31 -9.75
CA SER A 49 7.57 -2.81 -10.72
C SER A 49 8.32 -2.22 -11.91
N LYS A 50 8.49 -3.00 -12.98
CA LYS A 50 9.05 -2.54 -14.26
C LYS A 50 7.93 -2.24 -15.25
N PHE A 51 8.01 -1.10 -15.92
CA PHE A 51 7.17 -0.80 -17.08
C PHE A 51 7.91 -1.26 -18.33
N GLU A 52 7.25 -2.07 -19.15
CA GLU A 52 7.77 -2.50 -20.45
C GLU A 52 7.01 -1.75 -21.54
N ARG A 53 7.76 -1.20 -22.50
CA ARG A 53 7.19 -0.56 -23.70
C ARG A 53 6.97 -1.66 -24.74
N ILE A 54 5.72 -1.89 -25.11
CA ILE A 54 5.36 -2.81 -26.20
C ILE A 54 4.71 -1.95 -27.29
N GLY A 55 5.50 -1.55 -28.30
CA GLY A 55 5.06 -0.65 -29.36
C GLY A 55 4.86 0.81 -28.90
N GLU A 56 3.69 1.37 -29.19
CA GLU A 56 3.25 2.71 -28.72
C GLU A 56 2.61 2.70 -27.33
N GLU A 57 2.34 1.51 -26.78
CA GLU A 57 1.63 1.37 -25.52
C GLU A 57 2.56 0.99 -24.35
N ILE A 58 2.38 1.68 -23.22
CA ILE A 58 3.15 1.46 -21.99
C ILE A 58 2.41 0.42 -21.15
N TYR A 59 2.95 -0.80 -21.13
CA TYR A 59 2.40 -1.91 -20.35
C TYR A 59 3.09 -2.04 -19.00
N LEU A 60 2.29 -2.41 -18.01
CA LEU A 60 2.73 -2.57 -16.64
C LEU A 60 3.05 -4.05 -16.41
N LYS A 61 4.32 -4.40 -16.24
CA LYS A 61 4.69 -5.78 -15.93
C LYS A 61 4.18 -6.11 -14.53
N ARG A 62 3.26 -7.06 -14.42
CA ARG A 62 2.67 -7.48 -13.14
C ARG A 62 3.80 -7.97 -12.22
N SER A 63 3.98 -7.30 -11.08
CA SER A 63 5.06 -7.62 -10.16
C SER A 63 4.64 -8.74 -9.19
N ASN A 64 5.38 -9.85 -9.17
CA ASN A 64 5.15 -10.98 -8.25
C ASN A 64 5.27 -10.56 -6.77
N MET A 65 5.93 -9.45 -6.48
CA MET A 65 6.04 -8.86 -5.14
C MET A 65 4.69 -8.50 -4.52
N PHE A 66 3.68 -8.17 -5.32
CA PHE A 66 2.34 -7.90 -4.78
C PHE A 66 1.76 -9.10 -4.03
N ILE A 67 2.00 -10.32 -4.55
CA ILE A 67 1.55 -11.57 -3.92
C ILE A 67 2.34 -11.83 -2.64
N ILE A 68 3.65 -11.60 -2.66
CA ILE A 68 4.52 -11.74 -1.47
C ILE A 68 4.04 -10.81 -0.34
N VAL A 69 3.65 -9.57 -0.66
CA VAL A 69 3.13 -8.63 0.33
C VAL A 69 1.77 -9.03 0.87
N ILE A 70 0.85 -9.53 0.03
CA ILE A 70 -0.42 -10.08 0.53
C ILE A 70 -0.17 -11.25 1.47
N ILE A 71 0.71 -12.19 1.10
CA ILE A 71 1.05 -13.34 1.94
C ILE A 71 1.72 -12.89 3.24
N GLY A 72 2.69 -11.96 3.18
CA GLY A 72 3.36 -11.41 4.34
C GLY A 72 2.39 -10.70 5.30
N LEU A 73 1.45 -9.91 4.76
CA LEU A 73 0.38 -9.29 5.53
C LEU A 73 -0.55 -10.33 6.18
N LEU A 74 -0.86 -11.41 5.45
CA LEU A 74 -1.71 -12.48 5.94
C LEU A 74 -1.01 -13.26 7.06
N ILE A 75 0.29 -13.53 6.94
CA ILE A 75 1.11 -14.13 8.00
C ILE A 75 1.19 -13.21 9.22
N ILE A 76 1.51 -11.92 9.03
CA ILE A 76 1.53 -10.94 10.12
C ILE A 76 0.17 -10.89 10.81
N ARG A 77 -0.93 -10.93 10.06
CA ARG A 77 -2.29 -10.96 10.61
C ARG A 77 -2.53 -12.21 11.47
N LEU A 78 -2.14 -13.38 10.99
CA LEU A 78 -2.30 -14.63 11.74
C LEU A 78 -1.44 -14.63 13.00
N LEU A 79 -0.18 -14.19 12.92
CA LEU A 79 0.71 -14.09 14.09
C LEU A 79 0.26 -13.03 15.09
N MET A 80 -0.24 -11.88 14.62
CA MET A 80 -0.82 -10.86 15.48
C MET A 80 -2.12 -11.34 16.13
N HIS A 81 -2.93 -12.18 15.46
CA HIS A 81 -4.16 -12.68 16.07
C HIS A 81 -3.88 -13.35 17.43
N ASP A 82 -2.85 -14.20 17.51
CA ASP A 82 -2.50 -14.94 18.73
C ASP A 82 -1.82 -14.06 19.80
N VAL A 83 -0.93 -13.13 19.40
CA VAL A 83 -0.15 -12.32 20.35
C VAL A 83 -0.94 -11.11 20.88
N VAL A 84 -1.90 -10.62 20.10
CA VAL A 84 -2.56 -9.32 20.33
C VAL A 84 -3.90 -9.45 21.05
N GLU A 85 -4.48 -10.65 21.11
CA GLU A 85 -5.76 -10.90 21.80
C GLU A 85 -5.72 -10.54 23.31
N GLN A 86 -4.52 -10.49 23.91
CA GLN A 86 -4.33 -10.09 25.31
C GLN A 86 -4.15 -8.57 25.53
N TYR A 87 -3.88 -7.76 24.50
CA TYR A 87 -3.47 -6.35 24.67
C TYR A 87 -4.26 -5.34 23.83
N VAL A 88 -4.88 -5.75 22.73
CA VAL A 88 -5.59 -4.84 21.80
C VAL A 88 -6.85 -5.51 21.28
N SER A 89 -7.98 -4.79 21.25
CA SER A 89 -9.22 -5.33 20.71
C SER A 89 -9.10 -5.65 19.22
N VAL A 90 -9.88 -6.64 18.75
CA VAL A 90 -9.96 -7.04 17.33
C VAL A 90 -10.23 -5.84 16.40
N SER A 91 -10.93 -4.82 16.89
CA SER A 91 -11.23 -3.58 16.16
C SER A 91 -10.02 -2.66 16.00
N GLN A 92 -9.15 -2.53 17.01
CA GLN A 92 -7.96 -1.69 16.94
C GLN A 92 -6.85 -2.33 16.10
N SER A 93 -6.69 -3.66 16.15
CA SER A 93 -5.72 -4.37 15.29
C SER A 93 -6.09 -4.25 13.80
N ALA A 94 -7.38 -4.26 13.47
CA ALA A 94 -7.86 -3.94 12.12
C ALA A 94 -7.48 -2.52 11.69
N GLY A 95 -7.54 -1.54 12.60
CA GLY A 95 -7.07 -0.17 12.39
C GLY A 95 -5.59 -0.08 12.02
N ILE A 96 -4.73 -0.76 12.79
CA ILE A 96 -3.29 -0.79 12.55
C ILE A 96 -2.98 -1.42 11.19
N PHE A 97 -3.60 -2.56 10.90
CA PHE A 97 -3.43 -3.28 9.64
C PHE A 97 -3.84 -2.43 8.44
N PHE A 98 -4.96 -1.71 8.55
CA PHE A 98 -5.40 -0.80 7.51
C PHE A 98 -4.40 0.33 7.25
N ILE A 99 -3.87 0.97 8.30
CA ILE A 99 -2.87 2.04 8.13
C ILE A 99 -1.59 1.50 7.52
N LEU A 100 -1.14 0.31 7.92
CA LEU A 100 0.02 -0.34 7.34
C LEU A 100 -0.21 -0.64 5.85
N ALA A 101 -1.37 -1.19 5.51
CA ALA A 101 -1.76 -1.48 4.12
C ALA A 101 -1.88 -0.20 3.28
N PHE A 102 -2.38 0.89 3.87
CA PHE A 102 -2.43 2.19 3.21
C PHE A 102 -1.02 2.78 3.01
N GLY A 103 -0.17 2.67 4.04
CA GLY A 103 1.22 3.10 4.04
C GLY A 103 2.07 2.41 2.98
N MET A 104 1.83 1.14 2.66
CA MET A 104 2.50 0.48 1.53
C MET A 104 1.93 0.91 0.17
N LEU A 105 0.61 1.09 0.07
CA LEU A 105 -0.10 1.29 -1.20
C LEU A 105 0.16 2.68 -1.77
N LEU A 106 0.11 3.71 -0.91
CA LEU A 106 0.20 5.11 -1.31
C LEU A 106 1.55 5.44 -2.02
N PRO A 107 2.73 5.27 -1.38
CA PRO A 107 4.02 5.53 -2.02
C PRO A 107 4.27 4.65 -3.25
N TRP A 108 3.80 3.40 -3.25
CA TRP A 108 3.96 2.51 -4.39
C TRP A 108 3.19 3.03 -5.61
N ARG A 109 1.92 3.38 -5.43
CA ARG A 109 1.08 3.93 -6.50
C ARG A 109 1.61 5.28 -7.01
N ILE A 110 2.12 6.14 -6.13
CA ILE A 110 2.77 7.40 -6.50
C ILE A 110 4.01 7.14 -7.36
N ALA A 111 4.88 6.22 -6.95
CA ALA A 111 6.07 5.87 -7.71
C ALA A 111 5.75 5.26 -9.06
N MET A 112 4.72 4.41 -9.16
CA MET A 112 4.23 3.89 -10.44
C MET A 112 3.72 5.00 -11.36
N TYR A 113 2.98 5.97 -10.81
CA TYR A 113 2.50 7.12 -11.58
C TYR A 113 3.65 8.00 -12.07
N ALA A 114 4.66 8.24 -11.23
CA ALA A 114 5.87 8.99 -11.62
C ALA A 114 6.67 8.27 -12.72
N GLN A 115 6.83 6.94 -12.63
CA GLN A 115 7.45 6.15 -13.69
C GLN A 115 6.66 6.21 -15.00
N TYR A 116 5.33 6.06 -14.94
CA TYR A 116 4.45 6.18 -16.11
C TYR A 116 4.57 7.56 -16.78
N ARG A 117 4.56 8.65 -15.99
CA ARG A 117 4.76 10.01 -16.52
C ARG A 117 6.12 10.19 -17.19
N LYS A 118 7.21 9.74 -16.55
CA LYS A 118 8.56 9.82 -17.13
C LYS A 118 8.68 9.08 -18.46
N LEU A 119 8.06 7.92 -18.60
CA LEU A 119 8.04 7.21 -19.88
C LEU A 119 7.19 7.94 -20.94
N THR A 120 6.05 8.51 -20.54
CA THR A 120 5.16 9.26 -21.46
C THR A 120 5.83 10.55 -21.96
N GLU A 121 6.46 11.32 -21.07
CA GLU A 121 7.15 12.57 -21.42
C GLU A 121 8.35 12.32 -22.36
N ARG A 122 9.05 11.18 -22.22
CA ARG A 122 10.11 10.78 -23.17
C ARG A 122 9.57 10.43 -24.56
N THR A 123 8.33 9.95 -24.67
CA THR A 123 7.69 9.62 -25.96
C THR A 123 7.28 10.88 -26.74
N VAL A 124 6.93 11.98 -26.05
CA VAL A 124 6.53 13.24 -26.71
C VAL A 124 7.73 14.03 -27.22
N ALA A 125 8.94 13.74 -26.71
CA ALA A 125 10.17 14.45 -27.06
C ALA A 125 11.03 13.75 -28.14
N SER A 126 10.60 12.60 -28.68
CA SER A 126 11.30 11.81 -29.72
C SER A 126 10.45 11.70 -30.98
#